data_AF-A0A8D2LG17-F1
#
_entry.id   AF-A0A8D2LG17-F1
#
_cell.length_a   1.000
_cell.length_b   1.000
_cell.length_c   1.000
_cell.angle_alpha   90.00
_cell.angle_beta   90.00
_cell.angle_gamma   90.00
#
_symmetry.space_group_name_H-M   'P 1'
#
loop_
_entity.id
_entity.type
_entity.pdbx_description
1 polymer ?
#
loop_
_entity_poly.entity_id
_entity_poly.type
_entity_poly.pdbx_seq_one_letter_code
_entity_poly.pdbx_strand_id
1 'polypeptide(L)' 'FSGVEWGLIFPDANGEYQSPINLNSREAKYDPLLLEVSLSPNYAVSRDCEVINDGHSVQILLKSKSGLLSHGLLFVVGY' A
#
# COMPACT_ATOMS: atom_id res chain seq x y z
N PHE A 1 -12.55 -24.75 -4.47
CA PHE A 1 -12.13 -24.75 -3.06
C PHE A 1 -12.77 -23.54 -2.40
N SER A 2 -13.67 -23.71 -1.44
CA SER A 2 -14.17 -22.59 -0.63
C SER A 2 -13.09 -22.24 0.39
N GLY A 3 -12.42 -21.10 0.21
CA GLY A 3 -11.49 -20.59 1.22
C GLY A 3 -12.22 -20.31 2.54
N VAL A 4 -11.51 -20.45 3.66
CA VAL A 4 -12.04 -20.03 4.96
C VAL A 4 -12.11 -18.51 4.98
N GLU A 5 -13.17 -17.95 5.56
CA GLU A 5 -13.33 -16.51 5.73
C GLU A 5 -12.22 -15.97 6.64
N TRP A 6 -11.51 -14.93 6.16
CA TRP A 6 -10.35 -14.40 6.86
C TRP A 6 -10.70 -13.86 8.25
N GLY A 7 -11.87 -13.27 8.43
CA GLY A 7 -12.34 -12.77 9.72
C GLY A 7 -12.44 -13.82 10.83
N LEU A 8 -12.46 -15.12 10.49
CA LEU A 8 -12.48 -16.20 11.48
C LEU A 8 -11.08 -16.56 12.00
N ILE A 9 -10.04 -16.31 11.20
CA ILE A 9 -8.64 -16.69 11.50
C ILE A 9 -7.80 -15.45 11.84
N PHE A 10 -8.10 -14.33 11.20
CA PHE A 10 -7.44 -13.04 11.33
C PHE A 10 -8.49 -12.02 11.81
N PRO A 11 -8.65 -11.82 13.14
CA PRO A 11 -9.69 -10.94 13.69
C PRO A 11 -9.65 -9.52 13.13
N ASP A 12 -8.45 -9.03 12.77
CA ASP A 12 -8.24 -7.72 12.17
C ASP A 12 -8.99 -7.54 10.84
N ALA A 13 -9.29 -8.63 10.12
CA ALA A 13 -10.08 -8.60 8.88
C ALA A 13 -11.57 -8.21 9.10
N ASN A 14 -12.04 -8.23 10.35
CA ASN A 14 -13.39 -7.79 10.75
C ASN A 14 -13.39 -6.39 11.39
N GLY A 15 -12.27 -5.65 11.32
CA GLY A 15 -12.18 -4.30 11.88
C GLY A 15 -13.04 -3.27 11.14
N GLU A 16 -13.26 -2.09 11.74
CA GLU A 16 -14.10 -1.04 11.15
C GLU A 16 -13.45 -0.32 9.96
N TYR A 17 -12.10 -0.33 9.88
CA TYR A 17 -11.32 0.39 8.87
C TYR A 17 -10.58 -0.57 7.93
N GLN A 18 -11.35 -1.39 7.19
CA GLN A 18 -10.78 -2.30 6.19
C GLN A 18 -10.48 -1.59 4.86
N SER A 19 -9.59 -2.19 4.08
CA SER A 19 -9.31 -1.85 2.68
C SER A 19 -9.49 -3.10 1.80
N PRO A 20 -9.73 -2.95 0.49
CA PRO A 20 -9.97 -1.70 -0.23
C PRO A 20 -11.37 -1.11 0.04
N ILE A 21 -11.52 0.19 -0.21
CA ILE A 21 -12.82 0.87 -0.20
C ILE A 21 -13.15 1.45 -1.57
N ASN A 22 -14.43 1.66 -1.84
CA ASN A 22 -14.85 2.42 -3.01
C ASN A 22 -14.59 3.92 -2.78
N LEU A 23 -13.62 4.50 -3.47
CA LEU A 23 -13.35 5.93 -3.40
C LEU A 23 -14.33 6.71 -4.29
N ASN A 24 -15.27 7.41 -3.67
CA ASN A 24 -16.16 8.34 -4.36
C ASN A 24 -15.47 9.71 -4.49
N SER A 25 -15.12 10.11 -5.71
CA SER A 25 -14.45 11.39 -5.97
C SER A 25 -15.27 12.62 -5.58
N ARG A 26 -16.60 12.51 -5.49
CA ARG A 26 -17.49 13.61 -5.05
C ARG A 26 -17.44 13.84 -3.55
N GLU A 27 -17.07 12.82 -2.78
CA GLU A 27 -16.96 12.87 -1.32
C GLU A 27 -15.52 13.12 -0.86
N ALA A 28 -14.55 13.04 -1.78
CA ALA A 28 -13.16 13.39 -1.52
C ALA A 28 -13.06 14.86 -1.10
N LYS A 29 -12.42 15.09 0.05
CA LYS A 29 -12.19 16.43 0.58
C LYS A 29 -10.83 16.92 0.13
N TYR A 30 -10.81 18.06 -0.54
CA TYR A 30 -9.57 18.73 -0.87
C TYR A 30 -8.92 19.29 0.40
N ASP A 31 -7.69 18.86 0.67
CA ASP A 31 -6.87 19.37 1.77
C ASP A 31 -5.70 20.17 1.18
N PRO A 32 -5.69 21.51 1.29
CA PRO A 32 -4.61 22.34 0.76
C PRO A 32 -3.27 22.13 1.48
N LEU A 33 -3.27 21.58 2.70
CA LEU A 33 -2.03 21.30 3.44
C LEU A 33 -1.20 20.20 2.76
N LEU A 34 -1.86 19.33 1.96
CA LEU A 34 -1.17 18.34 1.13
C LEU A 34 -0.29 18.98 0.04
N LEU A 35 -0.47 20.27 -0.26
CA LEU A 35 0.39 21.01 -1.17
C LEU A 35 1.62 21.62 -0.49
N GLU A 36 1.59 21.82 0.83
CA GLU A 36 2.73 22.39 1.57
C GLU A 36 3.95 21.47 1.49
N VAL A 37 3.72 20.17 1.42
CA VAL A 37 4.75 19.19 1.11
C VAL A 37 4.27 18.30 -0.03
N SER A 38 4.64 18.68 -1.25
CA SER A 38 4.27 17.94 -2.45
C SER A 38 4.87 16.54 -2.44
N LEU A 39 4.04 15.56 -2.87
CA LEU A 39 4.50 14.20 -3.10
C LEU A 39 5.63 14.22 -4.12
N SER A 40 6.84 13.88 -3.66
CA SER A 40 8.07 13.93 -4.47
C SER A 40 8.68 12.53 -4.54
N PRO A 41 8.13 11.63 -5.38
CA PRO A 41 8.63 10.27 -5.47
C PRO A 41 10.04 10.27 -6.07
N ASN A 42 11.02 9.85 -5.29
CA ASN A 42 12.41 9.72 -5.71
C ASN A 42 12.74 8.25 -5.95
N TYR A 43 12.43 7.77 -7.15
CA TYR A 43 12.76 6.41 -7.56
C TYR A 43 14.19 6.35 -8.13
N ALA A 44 14.99 5.45 -7.58
CA ALA A 44 16.30 5.09 -8.13
C ALA A 44 16.25 3.69 -8.73
N VAL A 45 17.10 3.43 -9.73
CA VAL A 45 17.27 2.08 -10.27
C VAL A 45 17.90 1.20 -9.19
N SER A 46 17.14 0.22 -8.69
CA SER A 46 17.70 -0.87 -7.91
C SER A 46 18.08 -2.02 -8.84
N ARG A 47 19.35 -2.44 -8.76
CA ARG A 47 19.82 -3.68 -9.39
C ARG A 47 19.91 -4.83 -8.39
N ASP A 48 19.65 -4.53 -7.12
CA ASP A 48 19.62 -5.50 -6.03
C ASP A 48 18.16 -5.62 -5.58
N CYS A 49 17.42 -6.43 -6.33
CA CYS A 49 16.03 -6.76 -6.02
C CYS A 49 15.78 -8.25 -6.22
N GLU A 50 14.81 -8.76 -5.46
CA GLU A 50 14.33 -10.13 -5.59
C GLU A 50 12.89 -10.10 -6.07
N VAL A 51 12.57 -10.98 -7.02
CA VAL A 51 11.20 -11.22 -7.47
C VAL A 51 10.73 -12.51 -6.81
N ILE A 52 9.66 -12.41 -6.03
CA ILE A 52 9.15 -13.50 -5.20
C ILE A 52 7.70 -13.75 -5.61
N ASN A 53 7.34 -15.01 -5.85
CA ASN A 53 5.95 -15.43 -5.99
C ASN A 53 5.63 -16.35 -4.80
N ASP A 54 4.73 -15.90 -3.92
CA ASP A 54 4.35 -16.61 -2.70
C ASP A 54 3.05 -17.43 -2.86
N GLY A 55 2.52 -17.54 -4.09
CA GLY A 55 1.25 -18.18 -4.40
C GLY A 55 0.01 -17.31 -4.21
N HIS A 56 0.15 -16.11 -3.64
CA HIS A 56 -0.92 -15.12 -3.46
C HIS A 56 -0.66 -13.84 -4.27
N SER A 57 0.60 -13.42 -4.38
CA SER A 57 1.06 -12.23 -5.06
C SER A 57 2.44 -12.42 -5.70
N VAL A 58 2.82 -11.51 -6.59
CA VAL A 58 4.21 -11.36 -7.06
C VAL A 58 4.78 -10.10 -6.44
N GLN A 59 5.79 -10.27 -5.60
CA GLN A 59 6.43 -9.20 -4.85
C GLN A 59 7.80 -8.85 -5.45
N ILE A 60 8.14 -7.56 -5.45
CA ILE A 60 9.48 -7.07 -5.81
C ILE A 60 10.12 -6.53 -4.53
N LEU A 61 11.01 -7.30 -3.94
CA LEU A 61 11.73 -6.91 -2.73
C LEU A 61 12.98 -6.11 -3.13
N LEU A 62 13.04 -4.84 -2.73
CA LEU A 62 14.19 -3.97 -2.99
C LEU A 62 15.19 -4.07 -1.82
N LYS A 63 16.40 -4.58 -2.06
CA LYS A 63 17.48 -4.62 -1.07
C LYS A 63 18.18 -3.25 -1.05
N SER A 64 17.58 -2.33 -0.32
CA SER A 64 18.10 -1.01 0.08
C SER A 64 19.10 -0.33 -0.89
N LYS A 65 18.53 0.30 -1.93
CA LYS A 65 18.95 1.64 -2.36
C LYS A 65 17.73 2.56 -2.39
N SER A 66 17.49 3.21 -1.26
CA SER A 66 16.84 4.52 -1.14
C SER A 66 15.69 4.83 -2.12
N GLY A 67 14.64 4.01 -2.13
CA GLY A 67 13.32 4.50 -2.50
C GLY A 67 12.77 5.28 -1.31
N LEU A 68 13.30 6.47 -1.04
CA LEU A 68 12.77 7.31 0.02
C LEU A 68 11.49 7.95 -0.51
N LEU A 69 10.33 7.46 -0.06
CA LEU A 69 9.10 8.22 -0.15
C LEU A 69 9.21 9.36 0.86
N SER A 70 9.76 10.49 0.40
CA SER A 70 9.84 11.69 1.22
C SER A 70 8.47 12.38 1.15
N HIS A 71 7.67 12.18 2.20
CA HIS A 71 6.43 12.91 2.51
C HIS A 71 5.21 12.60 1.61
N GLY A 72 4.02 12.81 2.18
CA GLY A 72 2.73 12.36 1.65
C GLY A 72 2.20 11.11 2.34
N LEU A 73 0.88 10.90 2.31
CA LEU A 73 0.19 9.78 2.96
C LEU A 73 0.83 8.44 2.55
N LEU A 74 1.33 7.68 3.52
CA LEU A 74 1.89 6.34 3.30
C LEU A 74 0.73 5.37 3.03
N PHE A 75 0.49 5.05 1.76
CA PHE A 75 -0.39 3.93 1.41
C PHE A 75 0.38 2.63 1.62
N VAL A 76 0.08 1.92 2.70
CA VAL A 76 0.44 0.50 2.83
C VAL A 76 -0.58 -0.28 2.02
N VAL A 77 -0.18 -0.81 0.86
CA VAL A 77 -0.99 -1.78 0.12
C VAL A 77 -0.76 -3.14 0.79
N GLY A 78 -1.67 -3.53 1.68
CA GLY A 78 -1.82 -4.91 2.13
C GLY A 78 -2.83 -5.62 1.21
N TYR A 79 -2.47 -6.81 0.73
CA TYR A 79 -3.41 -7.77 0.16
C TYR A 79 -3.85 -8.76 1.23
#